data_AF-A0A7S7URY6-F1
#
_entry.id   AF-A0A7S7URY6-F1
#
_cell.length_a   1.000
_cell.length_b   1.000
_cell.length_c   1.000
_cell.angle_alpha   90.00
_cell.angle_beta   90.00
_cell.angle_gamma   90.00
#
_symmetry.space_group_name_H-M   'P 1'
#
loop_
_entity.id
_entity.type
_entity.pdbx_description
1 polymer ?
#
loop_
_entity_poly.entity_id
_entity_poly.type
_entity_poly.pdbx_seq_one_letter_code
_entity_poly.pdbx_strand_id
1 'polypeptide(L)'
;MDGFRKSLFATIVAIVVPLTQADAAGSTFDGAWNVRISSSSETCGNGASVAIGISNGQIASSSAAVTASGRVADAGSINVTLSTGIKRAVGSGRLSGTSGSGTWRGAMCSGTWTAERI
;
A
#
# COMPACT_ATOMS: atom_id res chain seq x y z
N MET A 1 -39.59 -55.73 36.42
CA MET A 1 -40.24 -54.75 37.31
C MET A 1 -39.28 -54.60 38.47
N ASP A 2 -38.42 -53.61 38.61
CA ASP A 2 -38.21 -52.26 38.05
C ASP A 2 -36.70 -51.97 38.26
N GLY A 3 -35.96 -51.39 37.33
CA GLY A 3 -35.99 -49.96 37.01
C GLY A 3 -34.58 -49.40 37.26
N PHE A 4 -33.77 -49.39 36.22
CA PHE A 4 -32.34 -49.08 36.25
C PHE A 4 -32.12 -47.57 35.98
N ARG A 5 -31.10 -47.01 36.65
CA ARG A 5 -30.21 -45.90 36.21
C ARG A 5 -30.74 -44.50 36.48
N LYS A 6 -29.92 -43.49 36.76
CA LYS A 6 -28.54 -43.28 37.22
C LYS A 6 -28.44 -41.75 37.17
N SER A 7 -27.90 -41.14 38.22
CA SER A 7 -27.73 -39.68 38.34
C SER A 7 -27.14 -39.07 37.05
N LEU A 8 -27.74 -37.97 36.56
CA LEU A 8 -27.19 -37.21 35.44
C LEU A 8 -26.76 -35.83 35.94
N PHE A 9 -25.45 -35.67 36.08
CA PHE A 9 -24.78 -34.38 36.24
C PHE A 9 -24.85 -33.63 34.90
N ALA A 10 -25.43 -32.44 34.89
CA ALA A 10 -25.44 -31.55 33.74
C ALA A 10 -24.09 -30.80 33.65
N THR A 11 -23.24 -31.19 32.71
CA THR A 11 -21.98 -30.49 32.41
C THR A 11 -22.25 -29.45 31.32
N ILE A 12 -22.23 -28.16 31.69
CA ILE A 12 -22.30 -27.04 30.75
C ILE A 12 -20.95 -26.94 30.05
N VAL A 13 -20.90 -27.26 28.76
CA VAL A 13 -19.73 -27.05 27.90
C VAL A 13 -19.78 -25.60 27.40
N ALA A 14 -18.89 -24.76 27.93
CA ALA A 14 -18.67 -23.41 27.39
C ALA A 14 -17.87 -23.52 26.09
N ILE A 15 -18.53 -23.25 24.96
CA ILE A 15 -17.90 -23.20 23.64
C ILE A 15 -17.12 -21.89 23.55
N VAL A 16 -15.80 -21.96 23.68
CA VAL A 16 -14.91 -20.83 23.43
C VAL A 16 -14.74 -20.71 21.92
N VAL A 17 -15.43 -19.77 21.29
CA VAL A 17 -15.26 -19.48 19.87
C VAL A 17 -14.00 -18.62 19.72
N PRO A 18 -12.93 -19.08 19.04
CA PRO A 18 -11.82 -18.21 18.72
C PRO A 18 -12.30 -17.16 17.73
N LEU A 19 -12.23 -15.89 18.11
CA LEU A 19 -12.34 -14.78 17.18
C LEU A 19 -11.13 -14.85 16.24
N THR A 20 -11.28 -15.50 15.09
CA THR A 20 -10.31 -15.41 14.00
C THR A 20 -10.31 -13.95 13.55
N GLN A 21 -9.33 -13.18 14.01
CA GLN A 21 -9.06 -11.87 13.43
C GLN A 21 -8.74 -12.12 11.96
N ALA A 22 -9.64 -11.72 11.08
CA ALA A 22 -9.35 -11.63 9.67
C ALA A 22 -8.24 -10.58 9.55
N ASP A 23 -6.99 -11.03 9.38
CA ASP A 23 -5.99 -10.22 8.73
C ASP A 23 -6.63 -9.80 7.40
N ALA A 24 -6.97 -8.51 7.28
CA ALA A 24 -7.23 -7.95 5.99
C ALA A 24 -5.92 -8.18 5.22
N ALA A 25 -5.92 -9.17 4.33
CA ALA A 25 -4.82 -9.45 3.42
C ALA A 25 -4.71 -8.25 2.47
N GLY A 26 -4.16 -7.16 2.99
CA GLY A 26 -3.76 -6.01 2.22
C GLY A 26 -2.75 -6.47 1.19
N SER A 27 -2.66 -5.74 0.07
CA SER A 27 -1.62 -6.03 -0.90
C SER A 27 -0.26 -5.98 -0.19
N THR A 28 0.69 -6.84 -0.57
CA THR A 28 2.03 -6.95 0.04
C THR A 28 2.72 -5.59 0.22
N PHE A 29 2.37 -4.62 -0.62
CA PHE A 29 2.95 -3.29 -0.67
C PHE A 29 2.15 -2.21 0.07
N ASP A 30 1.03 -2.55 0.71
CA ASP A 30 0.22 -1.61 1.48
C ASP A 30 1.05 -0.95 2.62
N GLY A 31 0.70 0.29 2.95
CA GLY A 31 1.42 1.10 3.94
C GLY A 31 1.86 2.48 3.42
N ALA A 32 2.62 3.19 4.24
CA ALA A 32 3.16 4.51 3.91
C ALA A 32 4.56 4.40 3.31
N TRP A 33 4.82 5.20 2.29
CA TRP A 33 6.06 5.20 1.53
C TRP A 33 6.58 6.62 1.34
N ASN A 34 7.89 6.77 1.42
CA ASN A 34 8.58 7.99 1.02
C ASN A 34 9.22 7.79 -0.35
N VAL A 35 8.81 8.59 -1.33
CA VAL A 35 9.32 8.55 -2.70
C VAL A 35 10.25 9.73 -2.92
N ARG A 36 11.49 9.49 -3.38
CA ARG A 36 12.43 10.54 -3.77
C ARG A 36 12.53 10.61 -5.29
N ILE A 37 12.52 11.84 -5.81
CA ILE A 37 12.63 12.14 -7.22
C ILE A 37 14.06 12.56 -7.56
N SER A 38 14.61 12.00 -8.64
CA SER A 38 15.86 12.44 -9.22
C SER A 38 15.65 12.82 -10.68
N SER A 39 16.22 13.96 -11.08
CA SER A 39 16.15 14.48 -12.45
C SER A 39 17.39 15.30 -12.78
N SER A 40 17.64 15.54 -14.06
CA SER A 40 18.80 16.32 -14.53
C SER A 40 18.68 17.82 -14.22
N SER A 41 17.48 18.33 -13.96
CA SER A 41 17.24 19.75 -13.65
C SER A 41 16.51 19.92 -12.32
N GLU A 42 16.93 20.90 -11.52
CA GLU A 42 16.24 21.30 -10.28
C GLU A 42 14.80 21.76 -10.55
N THR A 43 14.56 22.38 -11.72
CA THR A 43 13.21 22.79 -12.15
C THR A 43 12.24 21.63 -12.35
N CYS A 44 12.79 20.43 -12.53
CA CYS A 44 12.05 19.17 -12.65
C CYS A 44 11.85 18.47 -11.30
N GLY A 45 12.26 19.10 -10.19
CA GLY A 45 12.08 18.55 -8.84
C GLY A 45 13.18 17.58 -8.42
N ASN A 46 14.40 17.73 -8.92
CA ASN A 46 15.53 16.92 -8.44
C ASN A 46 15.69 17.08 -6.91
N GLY A 47 15.71 15.96 -6.19
CA GLY A 47 15.78 15.91 -4.73
C GLY A 47 14.43 16.06 -4.01
N ALA A 48 13.33 16.29 -4.74
CA ALA A 48 12.00 16.38 -4.12
C ALA A 48 11.59 15.02 -3.50
N SER A 49 10.90 15.07 -2.37
CA SER A 49 10.36 13.88 -1.70
C SER A 49 8.84 14.01 -1.53
N VAL A 50 8.12 12.91 -1.76
CA VAL A 50 6.66 12.85 -1.67
C VAL A 50 6.28 11.62 -0.86
N ALA A 51 5.44 11.82 0.17
CA ALA A 51 4.82 10.73 0.89
C ALA A 51 3.58 10.22 0.15
N ILE A 52 3.50 8.90 -0.06
CA ILE A 52 2.32 8.24 -0.64
C ILE A 52 1.84 7.12 0.28
N GLY A 53 0.54 6.88 0.25
CA GLY A 53 -0.08 5.71 0.87
C GLY A 53 -0.47 4.69 -0.19
N ILE A 54 -0.26 3.42 0.11
CA ILE A 54 -0.78 2.30 -0.68
C ILE A 54 -1.81 1.57 0.18
N SER A 55 -3.02 1.40 -0.35
CA SER A 55 -4.08 0.66 0.31
C SER A 55 -4.81 -0.20 -0.70
N ASN A 56 -4.86 -1.51 -0.45
CA ASN A 56 -5.39 -2.51 -1.37
C ASN A 56 -4.76 -2.37 -2.77
N GLY A 57 -3.45 -2.14 -2.80
CA GLY A 57 -2.68 -1.87 -4.02
C GLY A 57 -2.98 -0.53 -4.70
N GLN A 58 -3.92 0.29 -4.22
CA GLN A 58 -4.21 1.61 -4.78
C GLN A 58 -3.33 2.69 -4.16
N ILE A 59 -2.82 3.58 -5.00
CA ILE A 59 -1.95 4.68 -4.58
C ILE A 59 -2.79 5.91 -4.31
N ALA A 60 -2.64 6.48 -3.12
CA ALA A 60 -3.17 7.78 -2.73
C ALA A 60 -2.04 8.69 -2.26
N SER A 61 -2.12 9.98 -2.59
CA SER A 61 -1.25 10.98 -2.00
C SER A 61 -1.77 11.41 -0.63
N SER A 62 -0.89 11.62 0.33
CA SER A 62 -1.22 12.21 1.63
C SER A 62 -1.20 13.74 1.62
N SER A 63 -0.88 14.38 0.49
CA SER A 63 -0.70 15.83 0.38
C SER A 63 -1.70 16.48 -0.58
N ALA A 64 -2.33 17.58 -0.15
CA ALA A 64 -3.35 18.30 -0.95
C ALA A 64 -2.76 19.02 -2.18
N ALA A 65 -1.46 19.31 -2.18
CA ALA A 65 -0.78 20.01 -3.28
C ALA A 65 -0.40 19.10 -4.46
N VAL A 66 -0.36 17.78 -4.25
CA VAL A 66 0.03 16.79 -5.24
C VAL A 66 -0.95 15.64 -5.19
N THR A 67 -1.73 15.46 -6.25
CA THR A 67 -2.61 14.30 -6.39
C THR A 67 -1.81 13.16 -7.00
N ALA A 68 -1.74 12.03 -6.30
CA ALA A 68 -1.19 10.79 -6.83
C ALA A 68 -2.34 9.80 -7.03
N SER A 69 -2.38 9.16 -8.20
CA SER A 69 -3.36 8.12 -8.50
C SER A 69 -2.69 7.02 -9.29
N GLY A 70 -2.91 5.77 -8.91
CA GLY A 70 -2.27 4.64 -9.55
C GLY A 70 -2.51 3.34 -8.82
N ARG A 71 -1.81 2.29 -9.26
CA ARG A 71 -1.89 0.97 -8.66
C ARG A 71 -0.52 0.30 -8.62
N VAL A 72 -0.33 -0.51 -7.58
CA VAL A 72 0.72 -1.50 -7.43
C VAL A 72 0.08 -2.87 -7.59
N ALA A 73 0.58 -3.66 -8.52
CA ALA A 73 0.19 -5.06 -8.69
C ALA A 73 0.84 -5.94 -7.61
N ASP A 74 0.32 -7.14 -7.35
CA ASP A 74 0.88 -8.05 -6.34
C ASP A 74 2.33 -8.48 -6.60
N ALA A 75 2.76 -8.43 -7.87
CA ALA A 75 4.16 -8.64 -8.24
C ALA A 75 5.07 -7.42 -7.98
N GLY A 76 4.53 -6.31 -7.47
CA GLY A 76 5.24 -5.07 -7.17
C GLY A 76 5.34 -4.07 -8.32
N SER A 77 4.83 -4.40 -9.51
CA SER A 77 4.80 -3.46 -10.64
C SER A 77 3.91 -2.26 -10.31
N ILE A 78 4.47 -1.06 -10.38
CA ILE A 78 3.79 0.19 -10.02
C ILE A 78 3.63 1.08 -11.24
N ASN A 79 2.43 1.65 -11.40
CA ASN A 79 2.15 2.71 -12.37
C ASN A 79 1.37 3.80 -11.64
N VAL A 80 1.86 5.03 -11.73
CA VAL A 80 1.30 6.18 -11.01
C VAL A 80 1.24 7.39 -11.92
N THR A 81 0.19 8.19 -11.78
CA THR A 81 0.09 9.53 -12.34
C THR A 81 0.09 10.53 -11.19
N LEU A 82 1.02 11.47 -11.25
CA LEU A 82 1.13 12.60 -10.34
C LEU A 82 0.61 13.84 -11.05
N SER A 83 -0.23 14.62 -10.38
CA SER A 83 -0.74 15.90 -10.88
C SER A 83 -0.58 16.98 -9.81
N THR A 84 -0.08 18.15 -10.21
CA THR A 84 0.01 19.34 -9.36
C THR A 84 -0.51 20.55 -10.13
N GLY A 85 -1.69 21.02 -9.77
CA GLY A 85 -2.45 21.98 -10.58
C GLY A 85 -2.63 21.48 -12.03
N ILE A 86 -2.10 22.22 -13.00
CA ILE A 86 -2.14 21.88 -14.42
C ILE A 86 -0.99 20.97 -14.89
N LYS A 87 0.02 20.71 -14.05
CA LYS A 87 1.18 19.88 -14.40
C LYS A 87 0.86 18.41 -14.14
N ARG A 88 1.27 17.54 -15.06
CA ARG A 88 1.12 16.09 -14.96
C ARG A 88 2.46 15.37 -15.21
N ALA A 89 2.70 14.33 -14.43
CA ALA A 89 3.80 13.39 -14.62
C ALA A 89 3.28 11.95 -14.46
N VAL A 90 3.88 11.02 -15.20
CA VAL A 90 3.59 9.59 -15.12
C VAL A 90 4.84 8.88 -14.66
N GLY A 91 4.72 8.06 -13.62
CA GLY A 91 5.76 7.21 -13.06
C GLY A 91 5.46 5.74 -13.28
N SER A 92 6.51 4.96 -13.52
CA SER A 92 6.44 3.49 -13.60
C SER A 92 7.69 2.87 -12.98
N GLY A 93 7.56 1.65 -12.46
CA GLY A 93 8.69 0.92 -11.87
C GLY A 93 8.25 -0.31 -11.10
N ARG A 94 9.01 -0.66 -10.05
CA ARG A 94 8.74 -1.84 -9.24
C ARG A 94 9.07 -1.63 -7.76
N LEU A 95 8.22 -2.15 -6.89
CA LEU A 95 8.46 -2.31 -5.46
C LEU A 95 8.88 -3.76 -5.15
N SER A 96 9.80 -3.92 -4.20
CA SER A 96 10.31 -5.20 -3.71
C SER A 96 10.56 -5.09 -2.22
N GLY A 97 9.78 -5.83 -1.42
CA GLY A 97 9.85 -5.74 0.04
C GLY A 97 9.50 -4.34 0.55
N THR A 98 10.48 -3.64 1.12
CA THR A 98 10.35 -2.31 1.71
C THR A 98 10.98 -1.19 0.88
N SER A 99 11.41 -1.47 -0.36
CA SER A 99 12.00 -0.48 -1.25
C SER A 99 11.49 -0.63 -2.68
N GLY A 100 11.80 0.35 -3.52
CA GLY A 100 11.45 0.30 -4.94
C GLY A 100 12.11 1.40 -5.74
N SER A 101 12.00 1.29 -7.05
CA SER A 101 12.55 2.29 -7.96
C SER A 101 11.90 2.23 -9.33
N GLY A 102 12.13 3.28 -10.11
CA GLY A 102 11.65 3.35 -11.47
C GLY A 102 11.98 4.66 -12.17
N THR A 103 11.19 4.94 -13.19
CA THR A 103 11.32 6.15 -14.01
C THR A 103 10.03 6.94 -13.99
N TRP A 104 10.14 8.24 -14.26
CA TRP A 104 9.00 9.10 -14.44
C TRP A 104 9.24 10.07 -15.59
N ARG A 105 8.14 10.53 -16.19
CA ARG A 105 8.13 11.49 -17.29
C ARG A 105 6.95 12.44 -17.15
N GLY A 106 7.21 13.74 -17.31
CA GLY A 106 6.23 14.80 -17.49
C GLY A 106 6.42 15.47 -18.85
N ALA A 107 5.74 16.60 -19.08
CA ALA A 107 5.73 17.27 -20.39
C ALA A 107 7.11 17.71 -20.88
N MET A 108 7.94 18.27 -20.00
CA MET A 108 9.30 18.75 -20.33
C MET A 108 10.39 18.12 -19.44
N CYS A 109 9.99 17.25 -18.52
CA CYS A 109 10.86 16.71 -17.48
C CYS A 109 10.82 15.19 -17.48
N SER A 110 11.94 14.57 -17.12
CA SER A 110 12.00 13.13 -16.91
C SER A 110 13.07 12.82 -15.88
N GLY A 111 13.01 11.62 -15.31
CA GLY A 111 14.04 11.17 -14.40
C GLY A 111 13.74 9.81 -13.82
N THR A 112 14.37 9.56 -12.68
CA THR A 112 14.19 8.34 -11.90
C THR A 112 13.55 8.67 -10.56
N TRP A 113 13.03 7.64 -9.92
CA TRP A 113 12.54 7.74 -8.55
C TRP A 113 12.97 6.52 -7.76
N THR A 114 13.10 6.70 -6.46
CA THR A 114 13.27 5.62 -5.49
C THR A 114 12.19 5.73 -4.43
N ALA A 115 11.81 4.61 -3.83
CA ALA A 115 10.80 4.54 -2.79
C ALA A 115 11.33 3.70 -1.62
N GLU A 116 11.04 4.13 -0.42
CA GLU A 116 11.34 3.43 0.83
C GLU A 116 10.09 3.43 1.71
N ARG A 117 9.77 2.28 2.31
CA ARG A 117 8.67 2.16 3.27
C ARG A 117 9.06 2.87 4.57
N ILE A 118 8.10 3.59 5.14
CA ILE A 118 8.24 4.33 6.41
C ILE A 118 8.00 3.38 7.58
#